data_AF-A0A183CJJ7-F1
#
_entry.id   AF-A0A183CJJ7-F1
#
_cell.length_a   1.000
_cell.length_b   1.000
_cell.length_c   1.000
_cell.angle_alpha   90.00
_cell.angle_beta   90.00
_cell.angle_gamma   90.00
#
_symmetry.space_group_name_H-M   'P 1'
#
loop_
_entity.id
_entity.type
_entity.pdbx_description
1 polymer ?
#
loop_
_entity_poly.entity_id
_entity_poly.type
_entity_poly.pdbx_seq_one_letter_code
_entity_poly.pdbx_strand_id
1 'polypeptide(L)'
;MRCLIKQTFYPIRYKNCKSQFEVLSVAITTNCSSTDRCHFSRGSVLAIQIVFKPNRRVESLQTAVWAHLGDARGALARFHIDNENACADSNITCPVEPGQTYWYTQPVRMLAEYPAVEVQVNWLLTSPTASSDSDGGTAERGQPPRAREICVKMLAKLMEKNDMETK
;
A
#
# COMPACT_ATOMS: atom_id res chain seq x y z
N MET A 1 -22.10 12.60 -19.66
CA MET A 1 -22.31 11.50 -18.69
C MET A 1 -21.02 10.69 -18.63
N ARG A 2 -20.21 10.84 -17.58
CA ARG A 2 -19.02 9.99 -17.39
C ARG A 2 -19.50 8.68 -16.76
N CYS A 3 -19.37 7.57 -17.48
CA CYS A 3 -19.55 6.24 -16.90
C CYS A 3 -18.50 6.08 -15.81
N LEU A 4 -18.92 6.03 -14.54
CA LEU A 4 -18.04 5.66 -13.44
C LEU A 4 -17.74 4.16 -13.62
N ILE A 5 -16.59 3.84 -14.19
CA ILE A 5 -16.09 2.46 -14.22
C ILE A 5 -15.97 2.03 -12.77
N LYS A 6 -16.90 1.17 -12.30
CA LYS A 6 -16.80 0.57 -10.97
C LYS A 6 -15.54 -0.28 -10.95
N GLN A 7 -14.53 0.16 -10.20
CA GLN A 7 -13.34 -0.65 -9.95
C GLN A 7 -13.71 -1.76 -8.98
N THR A 8 -13.54 -3.02 -9.41
CA THR A 8 -13.70 -4.18 -8.54
C THR A 8 -12.42 -4.39 -7.76
N PHE A 9 -12.53 -4.56 -6.44
CA PHE A 9 -11.41 -4.85 -5.56
C PHE A 9 -11.46 -6.31 -5.09
N TYR A 10 -10.36 -7.03 -5.29
CA TYR A 10 -10.19 -8.42 -4.89
C TYR A 10 -9.34 -8.48 -3.62
N PRO A 11 -9.83 -9.09 -2.51
CA PRO A 11 -9.05 -9.25 -1.30
C PRO A 11 -7.75 -10.01 -1.55
N ILE A 12 -6.68 -9.60 -0.87
CA ILE A 12 -5.36 -10.23 -0.99
C ILE A 12 -4.86 -10.75 0.36
N ARG A 13 -3.90 -11.67 0.32
CA ARG A 13 -3.13 -12.03 1.51
C ARG A 13 -2.12 -10.92 1.83
N TYR A 14 -2.05 -10.55 3.10
CA TYR A 14 -1.10 -9.55 3.59
C TYR A 14 -0.67 -9.88 5.02
N LYS A 15 0.47 -9.33 5.42
CA LYS A 15 0.95 -9.35 6.81
C LYS A 15 0.86 -7.95 7.39
N ASN A 16 0.09 -7.78 8.48
CA ASN A 16 0.13 -6.56 9.27
C ASN A 16 1.49 -6.47 9.99
N CYS A 17 2.20 -5.35 9.81
CA CYS A 17 3.54 -5.13 10.35
C CYS A 17 3.56 -4.11 11.49
N LYS A 18 2.67 -4.30 12.47
CA LYS A 18 2.50 -3.46 13.67
C LYS A 18 1.82 -2.13 13.40
N SER A 19 0.69 -2.15 12.68
CA SER A 19 -0.20 -0.98 12.53
C SER A 19 -0.74 -0.53 13.89
N GLN A 20 -0.80 0.79 14.13
CA GLN A 20 -1.47 1.35 15.31
C GLN A 20 -2.99 1.35 15.15
N PHE A 21 -3.48 1.56 13.93
CA PHE A 21 -4.89 1.41 13.59
C PHE A 21 -5.22 -0.04 13.25
N GLU A 22 -6.47 -0.42 13.45
CA GLU A 22 -6.97 -1.74 13.07
C GLU A 22 -7.07 -1.82 11.55
N VAL A 23 -6.38 -2.79 10.94
CA VAL A 23 -6.51 -3.10 9.50
C VAL A 23 -7.59 -4.17 9.34
N LEU A 24 -8.68 -3.84 8.64
CA LEU A 24 -9.81 -4.72 8.41
C LEU A 24 -9.59 -5.58 7.16
N SER A 25 -9.11 -4.97 6.07
CA SER A 25 -8.81 -5.70 4.83
C SER A 25 -7.83 -4.95 3.93
N VAL A 26 -7.19 -5.70 3.03
CA VAL A 26 -6.40 -5.16 1.93
C VAL A 26 -6.87 -5.84 0.65
N ALA A 27 -7.08 -5.04 -0.39
CA ALA A 27 -7.55 -5.51 -1.69
C ALA A 27 -6.90 -4.73 -2.83
N ILE A 28 -6.88 -5.30 -4.03
CA ILE A 28 -6.38 -4.63 -5.23
C ILE A 28 -7.32 -4.84 -6.42
N THR A 29 -7.15 -4.05 -7.48
CA THR A 29 -7.97 -4.18 -8.70
C THR A 29 -7.60 -5.36 -9.60
N THR A 30 -6.47 -6.03 -9.34
CA THR A 30 -6.05 -7.23 -10.07
C THR A 30 -6.47 -8.49 -9.32
N ASN A 31 -7.18 -9.40 -9.97
CA ASN A 31 -7.57 -10.65 -9.35
C ASN A 31 -6.34 -11.55 -9.13
N CYS A 32 -6.01 -11.83 -7.87
CA CYS A 32 -4.96 -12.77 -7.49
C CYS A 32 -5.46 -13.85 -6.51
N SER A 33 -6.74 -14.23 -6.60
CA SER A 33 -7.36 -15.19 -5.67
C SER A 33 -6.69 -16.57 -5.64
N SER A 34 -5.96 -16.95 -6.70
CA SER A 34 -5.30 -18.25 -6.82
C SER A 34 -3.84 -18.28 -6.32
N THR A 35 -3.30 -17.16 -5.84
CA THR A 35 -1.88 -17.05 -5.44
C THR A 35 -1.70 -16.07 -4.28
N ASP A 36 -0.66 -16.25 -3.49
CA ASP A 36 -0.20 -15.28 -2.50
C ASP A 36 0.67 -14.17 -3.11
N ARG A 37 1.09 -14.31 -4.37
CA ARG A 37 1.93 -13.36 -5.10
C ARG A 37 1.15 -12.77 -6.27
N CYS A 38 0.52 -11.62 -6.05
CA CYS A 38 -0.26 -10.98 -7.11
C CYS A 38 0.65 -10.60 -8.29
N HIS A 39 0.25 -10.99 -9.51
CA HIS A 39 1.02 -10.67 -10.72
C HIS A 39 0.71 -9.23 -11.15
N PHE A 40 1.74 -8.40 -11.22
CA PHE A 40 1.64 -7.00 -11.64
C PHE A 40 2.30 -6.86 -13.00
N SER A 41 1.50 -6.61 -14.02
CA SER A 41 2.02 -6.32 -15.36
C SER A 41 2.69 -4.96 -15.37
N ARG A 42 3.91 -4.90 -15.90
CA ARG A 42 4.58 -3.65 -16.21
C ARG A 42 3.76 -2.79 -17.17
N GLY A 43 3.84 -1.47 -17.00
CA GLY A 43 3.04 -0.52 -17.78
C GLY A 43 1.54 -0.50 -17.45
N SER A 44 1.09 -1.28 -16.46
CA SER A 44 -0.30 -1.28 -16.01
C SER A 44 -0.55 -0.25 -14.90
N VAL A 45 -1.83 0.06 -14.69
CA VAL A 45 -2.29 0.82 -13.52
C VAL A 45 -3.18 -0.11 -12.71
N LEU A 46 -2.85 -0.26 -11.43
CA LEU A 46 -3.69 -0.94 -10.45
C LEU A 46 -4.08 0.05 -9.36
N ALA A 47 -5.09 -0.27 -8.56
CA ALA A 47 -5.34 0.45 -7.32
C ALA A 47 -5.30 -0.51 -6.14
N ILE A 48 -4.74 -0.05 -5.02
CA ILE A 48 -4.84 -0.71 -3.71
C ILE A 48 -5.97 -0.08 -2.92
N GLN A 49 -6.69 -0.89 -2.15
CA GLN A 49 -7.62 -0.46 -1.13
C GLN A 49 -7.18 -1.04 0.22
N ILE A 50 -7.09 -0.18 1.23
CA ILE A 50 -6.86 -0.58 2.62
C ILE A 50 -8.05 -0.09 3.43
N VAL A 51 -8.77 -1.04 4.01
CA VAL A 51 -9.89 -0.74 4.90
C VAL A 51 -9.38 -0.79 6.33
N PHE A 52 -9.57 0.30 7.08
CA PHE A 52 -9.04 0.41 8.44
C PHE A 52 -9.99 1.17 9.36
N LYS A 53 -9.75 1.02 10.67
CA LYS A 53 -10.49 1.69 11.73
C LYS A 53 -9.51 2.35 12.71
N PRO A 54 -9.47 3.70 12.77
CA PRO A 54 -8.65 4.42 13.73
C PRO A 54 -9.09 4.17 15.17
N ASN A 55 -8.13 4.26 16.09
CA ASN A 55 -8.36 4.26 17.54
C ASN A 55 -8.26 5.66 18.16
N ARG A 56 -7.82 6.66 17.39
CA ARG A 56 -7.70 8.06 17.80
C ARG A 56 -7.90 8.99 16.60
N ARG A 57 -8.18 10.25 16.89
CA ARG A 57 -8.31 11.30 15.88
C ARG A 57 -6.94 11.66 15.30
N VAL A 58 -6.82 11.69 13.97
CA VAL A 58 -5.59 12.08 13.25
C VAL A 58 -5.91 13.08 12.16
N GLU A 59 -5.28 14.26 12.23
CA GLU A 59 -5.55 15.42 11.36
C GLU A 59 -5.08 15.24 9.92
N SER A 60 -4.04 14.43 9.72
CA SER A 60 -3.40 14.25 8.42
C SER A 60 -2.71 12.90 8.36
N LEU A 61 -2.83 12.24 7.21
CA LEU A 61 -2.16 11.00 6.88
C LEU A 61 -1.26 11.20 5.66
N GLN A 62 -0.06 10.63 5.70
CA GLN A 62 0.83 10.51 4.56
C GLN A 62 1.02 9.04 4.21
N THR A 63 1.14 8.74 2.92
CA THR A 63 1.44 7.41 2.42
C THR A 63 2.90 7.30 1.98
N ALA A 64 3.51 6.15 2.24
CA ALA A 64 4.82 5.80 1.73
C ALA A 64 4.86 4.32 1.34
N VAL A 65 5.51 4.03 0.22
CA VAL A 65 5.65 2.67 -0.32
C VAL A 65 7.12 2.30 -0.38
N TRP A 66 7.44 1.15 0.17
CA TRP A 66 8.78 0.57 0.12
C TRP A 66 8.69 -0.84 -0.42
N ALA A 67 9.62 -1.28 -1.26
CA ALA A 67 9.67 -2.68 -1.66
C ALA A 67 11.08 -3.27 -1.54
N HIS A 68 11.12 -4.53 -1.14
CA HIS A 68 12.30 -5.36 -1.30
C HIS A 68 12.22 -6.06 -2.65
N LEU A 69 13.26 -5.92 -3.47
CA LEU A 69 13.41 -6.63 -4.74
C LEU A 69 13.95 -8.04 -4.48
N GLY A 70 13.19 -9.07 -4.85
CA GLY A 70 13.46 -10.46 -4.53
C GLY A 70 12.77 -10.91 -3.25
N ASP A 71 13.55 -11.32 -2.25
CA ASP A 71 13.06 -11.71 -0.92
C ASP A 71 13.19 -10.54 0.09
N ALA A 72 12.81 -10.78 1.35
CA ALA A 72 12.89 -9.75 2.41
C ALA A 72 14.34 -9.30 2.75
N ARG A 73 15.37 -9.97 2.23
CA ARG A 73 16.79 -9.59 2.35
C ARG A 73 17.32 -8.91 1.10
N GLY A 74 16.50 -8.82 0.05
CA GLY A 74 16.83 -8.13 -1.18
C GLY A 74 16.93 -6.62 -1.02
N ALA A 75 17.38 -5.97 -2.10
CA ALA A 75 17.58 -4.52 -2.14
C ALA A 75 16.26 -3.79 -1.80
N LEU A 76 16.34 -2.87 -0.84
CA LEU A 76 15.22 -2.06 -0.40
C LEU A 76 15.17 -0.75 -1.21
N ALA A 77 14.04 -0.50 -1.86
CA ALA A 77 13.79 0.73 -2.59
C ALA A 77 12.54 1.42 -2.05
N ARG A 78 12.58 2.76 -1.94
CA ARG A 78 11.38 3.57 -1.78
C ARG A 78 10.75 3.79 -3.14
N PHE A 79 9.46 3.52 -3.27
CA PHE A 79 8.70 3.79 -4.47
C PHE A 79 8.08 5.17 -4.37
N HIS A 80 8.35 6.00 -5.37
CA HIS A 80 7.69 7.29 -5.49
C HIS A 80 6.25 7.07 -5.96
N ILE A 81 5.33 7.73 -5.28
CA ILE A 81 3.91 7.76 -5.63
C ILE A 81 3.55 9.23 -5.89
N ASP A 82 2.67 9.45 -6.86
CA ASP A 82 2.38 10.79 -7.38
C ASP A 82 1.84 11.75 -6.30
N ASN A 83 1.11 11.21 -5.31
CA ASN A 83 0.59 11.97 -4.18
C ASN A 83 0.86 11.23 -2.87
N GLU A 84 1.73 11.80 -2.03
CA GLU A 84 2.03 11.25 -0.70
C GLU A 84 0.99 11.69 0.35
N ASN A 85 0.12 12.66 0.07
CA ASN A 85 -0.97 13.02 0.98
C ASN A 85 -2.09 11.97 0.88
N ALA A 86 -2.17 11.10 1.89
CA ALA A 86 -3.13 10.01 1.91
C ALA A 86 -4.57 10.47 2.16
N CYS A 87 -4.81 11.75 2.42
CA CYS A 87 -6.15 12.35 2.56
C CYS A 87 -6.64 13.02 1.27
N ALA A 88 -5.82 13.06 0.22
CA ALA A 88 -6.14 13.70 -1.04
C ALA A 88 -6.25 12.62 -2.14
N ASP A 89 -7.33 12.70 -2.93
CA ASP A 89 -7.60 11.79 -4.06
C ASP A 89 -7.62 10.29 -3.71
N SER A 90 -7.91 9.97 -2.44
CA SER A 90 -7.70 8.64 -1.85
C SER A 90 -8.94 7.99 -1.23
N ASN A 91 -10.13 8.52 -1.54
CA ASN A 91 -11.43 8.08 -1.00
C ASN A 91 -11.55 8.17 0.54
N ILE A 92 -10.64 8.87 1.20
CA ILE A 92 -10.75 9.26 2.61
C ILE A 92 -10.51 10.76 2.74
N THR A 93 -11.16 11.39 3.71
CA THR A 93 -10.95 12.79 4.07
C THR A 93 -10.42 12.83 5.49
N CYS A 94 -9.43 13.66 5.74
CA CYS A 94 -8.92 13.91 7.09
C CYS A 94 -9.60 15.15 7.70
N PRO A 95 -9.79 15.20 9.02
CA PRO A 95 -9.33 14.24 10.03
C PRO A 95 -10.01 12.87 9.94
N VAL A 96 -9.27 11.81 10.27
CA VAL A 96 -9.87 10.50 10.53
C VAL A 96 -10.22 10.40 12.02
N GLU A 97 -11.37 9.82 12.33
CA GLU A 97 -11.95 9.77 13.67
C GLU A 97 -11.93 8.34 14.25
N PRO A 98 -11.81 8.20 15.59
CA PRO A 98 -11.78 6.89 16.22
C PRO A 98 -13.09 6.14 16.00
N GLY A 99 -12.99 4.84 15.77
CA GLY A 99 -14.16 3.97 15.67
C GLY A 99 -14.89 3.99 14.31
N GLN A 100 -14.51 4.87 13.39
CA GLN A 100 -15.08 4.92 12.04
C GLN A 100 -14.27 4.04 11.07
N THR A 101 -14.95 3.44 10.10
CA THR A 101 -14.30 2.66 9.05
C THR A 101 -13.97 3.56 7.85
N TYR A 102 -12.74 3.47 7.36
CA TYR A 102 -12.25 4.22 6.22
C TYR A 102 -11.78 3.28 5.10
N TRP A 103 -12.03 3.65 3.85
CA TRP A 103 -11.67 2.90 2.64
C TRP A 103 -10.62 3.66 1.82
N TYR A 104 -9.40 3.72 2.34
CA TYR A 104 -8.28 4.33 1.63
C TYR A 104 -8.03 3.61 0.32
N THR A 105 -7.98 4.35 -0.79
CA THR A 105 -7.78 3.82 -2.13
C THR A 105 -6.70 4.62 -2.84
N GLN A 106 -5.72 3.97 -3.45
CA GLN A 106 -4.64 4.66 -4.16
C GLN A 106 -4.35 3.99 -5.50
N PRO A 107 -4.45 4.71 -6.64
CA PRO A 107 -3.94 4.22 -7.91
C PRO A 107 -2.40 4.21 -7.91
N VAL A 108 -1.81 3.19 -8.53
CA VAL A 108 -0.38 2.99 -8.65
C VAL A 108 -0.05 2.59 -10.09
N ARG A 109 0.87 3.35 -10.69
CA ARG A 109 1.41 3.03 -12.01
C ARG A 109 2.61 2.10 -11.86
N MET A 110 2.52 0.91 -12.45
CA MET A 110 3.67 0.02 -12.61
C MET A 110 4.47 0.50 -13.81
N LEU A 111 5.65 1.06 -13.59
CA LEU A 111 6.50 1.57 -14.65
C LEU A 111 7.03 0.41 -15.53
N ALA A 112 7.25 0.69 -16.82
CA ALA A 112 7.65 -0.33 -17.78
C ALA A 112 9.10 -0.78 -17.56
N GLU A 113 9.92 0.13 -17.05
CA GLU A 113 11.34 -0.05 -16.71
C GLU A 113 11.58 -0.84 -15.43
N TYR A 114 10.54 -1.12 -14.62
CA TYR A 114 10.72 -1.91 -13.40
C TYR A 114 11.13 -3.35 -13.73
N PRO A 115 12.12 -3.93 -13.04
CA PRO A 115 12.58 -5.30 -13.34
C PRO A 115 11.49 -6.35 -13.08
N ALA A 116 11.60 -7.50 -13.75
CA ALA A 116 10.66 -8.61 -13.62
C ALA A 116 11.19 -9.47 -12.49
N VAL A 117 10.61 -9.25 -11.32
CA VAL A 117 11.13 -9.80 -10.08
C VAL A 117 9.99 -9.97 -9.11
N GLU A 118 10.15 -10.91 -8.19
CA GLU A 118 9.31 -10.95 -7.00
C GLU A 118 9.59 -9.73 -6.13
N VAL A 119 8.56 -9.18 -5.51
CA VAL A 119 8.72 -8.05 -4.61
C VAL A 119 7.90 -8.28 -3.35
N GLN A 120 8.45 -7.87 -2.21
CA GLN A 120 7.67 -7.65 -1.00
C GLN A 120 7.39 -6.16 -0.88
N VAL A 121 6.14 -5.76 -1.09
CA VAL A 121 5.68 -4.38 -0.96
C VAL A 121 5.27 -4.12 0.48
N ASN A 122 5.79 -3.05 1.07
CA ASN A 122 5.44 -2.52 2.37
C ASN A 122 4.67 -1.20 2.15
N TRP A 123 3.37 -1.22 2.38
CA TRP A 123 2.51 -0.05 2.26
C TRP A 123 2.24 0.57 3.62
N LEU A 124 2.57 1.86 3.77
CA LEU A 124 2.53 2.55 5.05
C LEU A 124 1.58 3.75 4.97
N LEU A 125 0.77 3.95 6.01
CA LEU A 125 0.19 5.25 6.35
C LEU A 125 0.84 5.76 7.63
N THR A 126 1.24 7.02 7.62
CA THR A 126 1.96 7.69 8.70
C THR A 126 1.27 9.01 9.04
N SER A 127 1.50 9.51 10.25
CA SER A 127 0.99 10.81 10.68
C SER A 127 2.08 11.50 11.52
N PRO A 128 2.01 12.83 11.72
CA PRO A 128 2.91 13.53 12.64
C PRO A 128 2.82 13.02 14.09
N THR A 129 1.69 12.44 14.48
CA THR A 129 1.42 11.95 15.83
C THR A 129 1.60 10.45 15.99
N ALA A 130 2.00 9.74 14.93
CA ALA A 130 2.35 8.34 15.02
C ALA A 130 3.52 8.21 16.01
N SER A 131 3.24 7.67 17.20
CA SER A 131 4.24 7.48 18.23
C SER A 131 5.13 6.28 17.90
N SER A 132 6.44 6.47 17.98
CA SER A 132 7.41 5.38 18.04
C SER A 132 7.44 4.84 19.47
N ASP A 133 6.32 4.31 19.96
CA ASP A 133 6.26 3.70 21.29
C ASP A 133 7.04 2.37 21.27
N SER A 134 8.37 2.45 21.29
CA SER A 134 9.31 1.45 21.85
C SER A 134 10.80 1.68 21.53
N ASP A 135 11.23 2.72 20.80
CA ASP A 135 12.67 3.02 20.70
C ASP A 135 12.87 4.47 20.27
N GLY A 136 13.56 5.27 21.11
CA GLY A 136 13.96 6.66 20.84
C GLY A 136 15.00 6.81 19.73
N GLY A 137 14.86 6.06 18.63
CA GLY A 137 15.71 6.12 17.46
C GLY A 137 15.12 7.03 16.40
N THR A 138 15.89 8.03 15.98
CA THR A 138 15.63 8.83 14.78
C THR A 138 15.43 7.92 13.56
N ALA A 139 14.50 8.25 12.67
CA ALA A 139 14.34 7.55 11.41
C ALA A 139 15.69 7.49 10.67
N GLU A 140 16.26 6.29 10.51
CA GLU A 140 17.51 6.12 9.77
C GLU A 140 17.30 6.50 8.30
N ARG A 141 18.21 7.32 7.77
CA ARG A 141 18.16 7.78 6.38
C ARG A 141 18.17 6.55 5.45
N GLY A 142 17.15 6.42 4.61
CA GLY A 142 17.02 5.29 3.69
C GLY A 142 16.24 4.08 4.22
N GLN A 143 15.63 4.18 5.41
CA GLN A 143 14.81 3.11 6.00
C GLN A 143 13.33 3.53 6.11
N PRO A 144 12.35 2.58 6.09
CA PRO A 144 10.96 2.93 6.19
C PRO A 144 10.63 3.46 7.61
N PRO A 145 9.76 4.50 7.76
CA PRO A 145 9.44 5.12 9.05
C PRO A 145 9.12 4.10 10.13
N ARG A 146 9.54 4.28 11.39
CA ARG A 146 9.24 3.29 12.45
C ARG A 146 7.81 3.43 12.99
N ALA A 147 7.35 4.66 13.20
CA ALA A 147 5.99 4.94 13.63
C ALA A 147 5.03 4.97 12.43
N ARG A 148 3.95 4.19 12.50
CA ARG A 148 3.01 4.00 11.39
C ARG A 148 1.61 3.79 11.92
N GLU A 149 0.65 4.53 11.38
CA GLU A 149 -0.77 4.28 11.63
C GLU A 149 -1.19 2.95 11.00
N ILE A 150 -0.76 2.72 9.77
CA ILE A 150 -0.99 1.49 9.01
C ILE A 150 0.33 0.97 8.46
N CYS A 151 0.53 -0.34 8.56
CA CYS A 151 1.66 -1.06 8.01
C CYS A 151 1.17 -2.41 7.49
N VAL A 152 1.14 -2.58 6.17
CA VAL A 152 0.82 -3.87 5.54
C VAL A 152 1.92 -4.30 4.58
N LYS A 153 2.26 -5.58 4.60
CA LYS A 153 3.20 -6.22 3.67
C LYS A 153 2.46 -7.19 2.78
N MET A 154 2.70 -7.12 1.48
CA MET A 154 2.11 -8.02 0.48
C MET A 154 3.19 -8.49 -0.49
N LEU A 155 3.02 -9.70 -1.01
CA LEU A 155 3.90 -10.25 -2.02
C LEU A 155 3.30 -10.03 -3.40
N ALA A 156 4.15 -9.65 -4.33
CA ALA A 156 3.78 -9.52 -5.73
C ALA A 156 4.91 -10.02 -6.63
N LYS A 157 4.58 -10.22 -7.91
CA LYS A 157 5.55 -10.55 -8.94
C LYS A 157 5.34 -9.59 -10.11
N LEU A 158 6.36 -8.80 -10.44
CA LEU A 158 6.32 -7.96 -11.62
C LEU A 158 6.60 -8.81 -12.86
N MET A 159 5.69 -8.75 -13.83
CA MET A 159 5.70 -9.55 -15.04
C MET A 159 5.67 -8.65 -16.28
N GLU A 160 6.08 -9.19 -17.43
CA GLU A 160 5.89 -8.48 -18.69
C GLU A 160 4.40 -8.28 -18.98
N LYS A 161 4.06 -7.23 -19.75
CA LYS A 161 2.67 -6.91 -20.08
C LYS A 161 1.96 -8.04 -20.85
N ASN A 162 2.72 -8.79 -21.65
CA ASN A 162 2.20 -9.81 -22.56
C ASN A 162 1.80 -11.12 -21.86
N ASP A 163 2.23 -11.34 -20.61
CA ASP A 163 2.04 -12.63 -19.92
C ASP A 163 0.64 -12.79 -19.27
N MET A 164 -0.17 -11.72 -19.22
CA MET A 164 -1.51 -11.74 -18.61
C MET A 164 -2.65 -11.85 -19.64
N GLU A 165 -2.39 -11.62 -20.93
CA GLU A 165 -3.41 -11.68 -21.99
C GLU A 165 -3.60 -13.09 -22.58
N THR A 166 -2.81 -14.09 -22.17
CA THR A 166 -2.85 -15.46 -22.75
C THR A 166 -3.49 -16.51 -21.84
N LYS A 167 -4.30 -16.15 -20.85
CA LYS A 167 -5.04 -17.14 -20.05
C LYS A 167 -6.47 -16.73 -19.74
#